data_AF-A0A4D8PTC3-F1
#
_entry.id   AF-A0A4D8PTC3-F1
#
_cell.length_a   1.000
_cell.length_b   1.000
_cell.length_c   1.000
_cell.angle_alpha   90.00
_cell.angle_beta   90.00
_cell.angle_gamma   90.00
#
_symmetry.space_group_name_H-M   'P 1'
#
loop_
_entity.id
_entity.type
_entity.pdbx_description
1 polymer ?
#
loop_
_entity_poly.entity_id
_entity_poly.type
_entity_poly.pdbx_seq_one_letter_code
_entity_poly.pdbx_strand_id
1 'polypeptide(L)' 'MYLYHAVDAHGQTIDFLLIAKRDTAAARRFFHKALKEAHTVNPLTVTVDKNYTYPNAAKTMKKAGEFWRFTKLQ' A
#
# COMPACT_ATOMS: atom_id res chain seq x y z
N MET A 1 11.36 -2.12 -14.33
CA MET A 1 9.89 -2.22 -14.42
C MET A 1 9.42 -3.06 -13.25
N TYR A 2 8.48 -2.56 -12.46
CA TYR A 2 8.05 -3.14 -11.19
C TYR A 2 6.53 -3.21 -11.16
N LEU A 3 6.01 -4.37 -10.75
CA LEU A 3 4.59 -4.60 -10.57
C LEU A 3 4.27 -4.59 -9.07
N TYR A 4 3.36 -3.71 -8.68
CA TYR A 4 2.74 -3.68 -7.36
C TYR A 4 1.39 -4.40 -7.48
N HIS A 5 1.11 -5.31 -6.55
CA HIS A 5 -0.12 -6.10 -6.51
C HIS A 5 -0.68 -6.06 -5.10
N ALA A 6 -1.98 -5.80 -4.99
CA ALA A 6 -2.71 -5.77 -3.73
C ALA A 6 -3.75 -6.88 -3.78
N VAL A 7 -3.71 -7.73 -2.77
CA VAL A 7 -4.70 -8.78 -2.53
C VAL A 7 -5.33 -8.55 -1.16
N ASP A 8 -6.58 -8.95 -1.04
CA ASP A 8 -7.22 -9.04 0.26
C ASP A 8 -6.80 -10.32 1.01
N ALA A 9 -7.34 -10.50 2.21
CA ALA A 9 -7.08 -11.68 3.04
C ALA A 9 -7.66 -12.98 2.45
N HIS A 10 -8.60 -12.91 1.51
CA HIS A 10 -9.19 -14.04 0.81
C HIS A 10 -8.44 -14.38 -0.49
N GLY A 11 -7.38 -13.62 -0.82
CA GLY A 11 -6.62 -13.78 -2.06
C GLY A 11 -7.30 -13.14 -3.29
N GLN A 12 -8.38 -12.37 -3.09
CA GLN A 12 -8.99 -11.60 -4.16
C GLN A 12 -8.11 -10.40 -4.47
N THR A 13 -7.88 -10.17 -5.76
CA THR A 13 -7.09 -9.02 -6.17
C THR A 13 -7.91 -7.74 -6.03
N ILE A 14 -7.34 -6.78 -5.29
CA ILE A 14 -7.86 -5.43 -5.16
C ILE A 14 -7.36 -4.60 -6.35
N ASP A 15 -6.05 -4.56 -6.57
CA ASP A 15 -5.48 -3.71 -7.60
C ASP A 15 -4.06 -4.11 -8.05
N PHE A 16 -3.69 -3.64 -9.23
CA PHE A 16 -2.36 -3.69 -9.80
C PHE A 16 -1.86 -2.29 -10.20
N LEU A 17 -0.57 -2.04 -9.98
CA LEU A 17 0.10 -0.85 -10.48
C LEU A 17 1.45 -1.22 -11.08
N LEU A 18 1.61 -0.89 -12.35
CA LEU A 18 2.84 -1.10 -13.09
C LEU A 18 3.60 0.21 -13.21
N ILE A 19 4.82 0.24 -12.70
CA ILE A 19 5.65 1.45 -12.67
C ILE A 19 7.07 1.14 -13.13
N ALA A 20 7.71 2.10 -13.79
CA ALA A 20 9.08 1.95 -14.29
C ALA A 20 10.13 1.84 -13.18
N LYS A 21 9.95 2.59 -12.07
CA LYS A 21 10.94 2.75 -10.99
C LYS A 21 10.37 2.42 -9.61
N ARG A 22 11.15 1.73 -8.78
CA ARG A 22 10.77 1.39 -7.40
C ARG A 22 11.14 2.55 -6.48
N ASP A 23 10.19 3.42 -6.17
CA ASP A 23 10.40 4.56 -5.27
C ASP A 23 9.28 4.69 -4.22
N THR A 24 9.51 5.53 -3.22
CA THR A 24 8.54 5.78 -2.13
C THR A 24 7.28 6.47 -2.65
N ALA A 25 7.39 7.27 -3.71
CA ALA A 25 6.25 7.96 -4.31
C ALA A 25 5.30 6.99 -5.02
N ALA A 26 5.84 6.00 -5.73
CA ALA A 26 5.14 4.89 -6.36
C ALA A 26 4.42 4.04 -5.31
N ALA A 27 5.11 3.69 -4.23
CA ALA A 27 4.48 2.95 -3.12
C ALA A 27 3.33 3.73 -2.49
N ARG A 28 3.49 5.05 -2.28
CA ARG A 28 2.39 5.91 -1.76
C ARG A 28 1.22 5.99 -2.74
N ARG A 29 1.49 6.20 -4.02
CA ARG A 29 0.44 6.23 -5.07
C ARG A 29 -0.32 4.91 -5.11
N PHE A 30 0.40 3.79 -5.00
CA PHE A 30 -0.20 2.47 -4.96
C PHE A 30 -1.14 2.29 -3.76
N PHE A 31 -0.69 2.64 -2.55
CA PHE A 31 -1.54 2.58 -1.37
C PHE A 31 -2.78 3.47 -1.50
N HIS A 32 -2.63 4.69 -2.02
CA HIS A 32 -3.77 5.58 -2.24
C HIS A 32 -4.78 4.98 -3.23
N LYS A 33 -4.29 4.36 -4.31
CA LYS A 33 -5.14 3.71 -5.30
C LYS A 33 -5.91 2.54 -4.67
N ALA A 34 -5.19 1.63 -4.01
CA ALA A 34 -5.78 0.47 -3.35
C ALA A 34 -6.81 0.84 -2.27
N LEU A 35 -6.54 1.88 -1.46
CA LEU A 35 -7.44 2.34 -0.39
C LEU A 35 -8.65 3.12 -0.89
N LYS A 36 -8.63 3.61 -2.14
CA LYS A 36 -9.74 4.36 -2.73
C LYS A 36 -10.79 3.43 -3.37
N GLU A 37 -10.45 2.17 -3.57
CA GLU A 37 -11.38 1.17 -4.10
C GLU A 37 -12.59 1.00 -3.16
N ALA A 38 -13.79 0.91 -3.74
CA ALA A 38 -15.06 0.98 -2.99
C ALA A 38 -15.25 -0.17 -1.96
N HIS A 39 -14.54 -1.27 -2.16
CA HIS A 39 -14.57 -2.46 -1.32
C HIS A 39 -13.36 -2.54 -0.37
N THR A 40 -12.48 -1.54 -0.38
CA THR A 40 -11.30 -1.50 0.49
C THR A 40 -11.56 -0.62 1.71
N VAL A 41 -11.62 -1.26 2.88
CA VAL A 41 -11.58 -0.57 4.17
C VAL A 41 -10.12 -0.39 4.59
N ASN A 42 -9.85 0.65 5.39
CA ASN A 42 -8.51 0.87 5.93
C ASN A 42 -8.01 -0.41 6.66
N PRO A 43 -6.94 -1.06 6.18
CA PRO A 43 -6.53 -2.36 6.69
C PRO A 43 -5.92 -2.22 8.10
N LEU A 44 -6.11 -3.24 8.94
CA LEU A 44 -5.46 -3.31 10.25
C LEU A 44 -3.99 -3.75 10.12
N THR A 45 -3.71 -4.63 9.17
CA THR A 45 -2.37 -5.14 8.87
C THR A 45 -2.17 -5.18 7.37
N VAL A 46 -1.03 -4.70 6.89
CA VAL A 46 -0.61 -4.78 5.50
C VAL A 46 0.68 -5.57 5.45
N THR A 47 0.63 -6.73 4.81
CA THR A 47 1.83 -7.52 4.52
C THR A 47 2.47 -6.98 3.26
N VAL A 48 3.73 -6.56 3.35
CA VAL A 48 4.50 -6.06 2.22
C VAL A 48 5.78 -6.88 2.10
N ASP A 49 6.35 -6.93 0.89
CA ASP A 49 7.69 -7.49 0.78
C ASP A 49 8.72 -6.58 1.48
N LYS A 50 9.93 -7.10 1.75
CA LYS A 50 10.99 -6.44 2.54
C LYS A 50 11.61 -5.19 1.89
N ASN A 51 10.92 -4.56 0.96
CA ASN A 51 11.39 -3.37 0.28
C ASN A 51 11.25 -2.11 1.15
N TYR A 52 12.35 -1.36 1.21
CA TYR A 52 12.49 -0.15 2.01
C TYR A 52 11.53 0.99 1.63
N THR A 53 10.95 0.98 0.42
CA THR A 53 10.02 2.04 0.01
C THR A 53 8.68 1.99 0.73
N TYR A 54 8.21 0.81 1.18
CA TYR A 54 6.90 0.66 1.82
C TYR A 54 6.85 1.23 3.25
N PRO A 55 7.82 0.94 4.14
CA PRO A 55 7.85 1.56 5.46
C PRO A 55 7.88 3.09 5.39
N ASN A 56 8.64 3.65 4.45
CA ASN A 56 8.75 5.11 4.26
C ASN A 56 7.46 5.73 3.73
N ALA A 57 6.81 5.07 2.77
CA ALA A 57 5.52 5.52 2.25
C ALA A 57 4.46 5.48 3.35
N ALA A 58 4.35 4.36 4.07
CA ALA A 58 3.39 4.20 5.14
C ALA A 58 3.64 5.16 6.31
N LYS A 59 4.90 5.44 6.68
CA LYS A 59 5.23 6.45 7.70
C LYS A 59 4.76 7.83 7.29
N THR A 60 4.94 8.19 6.02
CA THR A 60 4.48 9.47 5.46
C THR A 60 2.96 9.54 5.45
N MET A 61 2.27 8.47 5.02
CA MET A 61 0.81 8.40 4.97
C MET A 61 0.17 8.44 6.37
N LYS A 62 0.77 7.76 7.36
CA LYS A 62 0.33 7.84 8.77
C LYS A 62 0.45 9.26 9.33
N LYS A 63 1.51 9.99 8.98
CA LYS A 63 1.65 11.40 9.37
C LYS A 63 0.62 12.31 8.70
N ALA A 64 0.24 11.99 7.46
CA ALA A 64 -0.77 12.73 6.70
C ALA A 64 -2.22 12.38 7.08
N GLY A 65 -2.45 11.38 7.93
CA GLY A 65 -3.80 10.91 8.28
C GLY A 65 -4.48 10.06 7.21
N GLU A 66 -3.79 9.73 6.12
CA GLU A 66 -4.26 8.88 5.01
C GLU A 66 -4.26 7.39 5.35
N PHE A 67 -3.66 7.04 6.48
CA PHE A 67 -3.50 5.67 6.94
C PHE A 67 -3.78 5.62 8.44
N TRP A 68 -4.53 4.61 8.89
CA TRP A 68 -4.80 4.46 10.31
C TRP A 68 -3.51 4.36 11.10
N ARG A 69 -3.48 5.09 12.23
CA ARG A 69 -2.31 5.17 13.13
C ARG A 69 -1.91 3.78 13.63
N PHE A 70 -2.89 2.89 13.79
CA PHE A 70 -2.73 1.52 14.29
C PHE A 70 -2.40 0.47 13.22
N THR A 71 -2.41 0.84 11.93
CA THR A 71 -2.13 -0.12 10.87
C THR A 71 -0.72 -0.68 11.01
N LYS A 72 -0.57 -2.00 11.06
CA LYS A 72 0.73 -2.66 11.15
C LYS A 72 1.25 -2.95 9.74
N LEU A 73 2.54 -2.75 9.51
CA LEU A 73 3.23 -3.29 8.33
C LEU A 73 4.06 -4.47 8.79
N GLN A 74 3.89 -5.62 8.14
CA GLN A 74 4.65 -6.85 8.37
C GLN A 74 5.42 -7.25 7.11
#